data_AF-A0A0V0WAK4-F1
#
_entry.id   AF-A0A0V0WAK4-F1
#
_cell.length_a   1.000
_cell.length_b   1.000
_cell.length_c   1.000
_cell.angle_alpha   90.00
_cell.angle_beta   90.00
_cell.angle_gamma   90.00
#
_symmetry.space_group_name_H-M   'P 1'
#
loop_
_entity.id
_entity.type
_entity.pdbx_description
1 polymer ?
#
loop_
_entity_poly.entity_id
_entity_poly.type
_entity_poly.pdbx_seq_one_letter_code
_entity_poly.pdbx_strand_id
1 'polypeptide(L)' 'LSIEEAAELARRAIYHATFRDGASGGVASVYYVGPDGWKKLSGDDVGELHYKYYPIATPSVEQEMAEAPVA' A
#
# COMPACT_ATOMS: atom_id res chain seq x y z
N LEU A 1 4.26 19.51 10.76
CA LEU A 1 4.35 18.06 10.59
C LEU A 1 5.68 17.61 11.17
N SER A 2 5.68 16.55 11.97
CA SER A 2 6.93 15.85 12.30
C SER A 2 7.50 15.16 11.05
N ILE A 3 8.75 14.71 11.13
CA ILE A 3 9.38 13.97 10.02
C ILE A 3 8.59 12.69 9.73
N GLU A 4 8.07 12.02 10.76
CA GLU A 4 7.28 10.79 10.65
C GLU A 4 5.93 11.06 9.98
N GLU A 5 5.23 12.12 10.37
CA GLU A 5 3.96 12.52 9.74
C GLU A 5 4.14 12.87 8.26
N ALA A 6 5.21 13.63 7.95
CA ALA A 6 5.54 13.98 6.57
C ALA A 6 5.93 12.74 5.74
N ALA A 7 6.69 11.82 6.32
CA ALA A 7 7.07 10.57 5.67
C ALA A 7 5.87 9.67 5.38
N GLU A 8 4.92 9.58 6.32
CA GLU A 8 3.69 8.83 6.13
C GLU A 8 2.81 9.44 5.04
N LEU A 9 2.68 10.78 5.02
CA LEU A 9 1.96 11.47 3.95
C LEU A 9 2.59 11.21 2.58
N ALA A 10 3.92 11.30 2.47
CA ALA A 10 4.64 11.08 1.23
C ALA A 10 4.47 9.63 0.72
N ARG A 11 4.64 8.64 1.60
CA ARG A 11 4.45 7.22 1.29
C ARG A 11 3.03 6.94 0.80
N ARG A 12 2.02 7.45 1.50
CA ARG A 12 0.62 7.26 1.13
C ARG A 12 0.28 7.92 -0.20
N ALA A 13 0.86 9.09 -0.50
CA ALA A 13 0.68 9.75 -1.79
C ALA A 13 1.24 8.92 -2.95
N ILE A 14 2.47 8.40 -2.82
CA ILE A 14 3.08 7.55 -3.85
C ILE A 14 2.31 6.24 -4.01
N TYR A 15 1.93 5.58 -2.93
CA TYR A 15 1.08 4.39 -2.98
C TYR A 15 -0.24 4.65 -3.75
N HIS A 16 -0.88 5.80 -3.53
CA HIS A 16 -2.09 6.15 -4.27
C HIS A 16 -1.84 6.42 -5.75
N ALA A 17 -0.66 6.95 -6.11
CA ALA A 17 -0.26 7.10 -7.50
C ALA A 17 -0.04 5.73 -8.15
N THR A 18 0.64 4.80 -7.48
CA THR A 18 0.89 3.45 -8.02
C THR A 18 -0.37 2.62 -8.22
N PHE A 19 -1.46 2.95 -7.54
CA PHE A 19 -2.75 2.30 -7.78
C PHE A 19 -3.52 2.89 -8.99
N ARG A 20 -3.32 4.17 -9.32
CA ARG A 20 -4.11 4.88 -10.34
C ARG A 20 -3.38 5.07 -11.67
N ASP A 21 -2.06 5.10 -11.66
CA ASP A 21 -1.22 5.23 -12.85
C ASP A 21 -0.65 3.85 -13.26
N GLY A 22 -1.05 3.37 -14.44
CA GLY A 22 -0.67 2.05 -14.94
C GLY A 22 0.81 1.87 -15.28
N ALA A 23 1.59 2.96 -15.35
CA ALA A 23 3.04 2.92 -15.52
C ALA A 23 3.81 2.96 -14.19
N SER A 24 3.12 3.10 -13.05
CA SER A 24 3.70 3.22 -11.72
C SER A 24 3.55 1.92 -10.92
N GLY A 25 4.52 1.61 -10.05
CA GLY A 25 4.50 0.39 -9.24
C GLY A 25 5.82 0.12 -8.50
N GLY A 26 5.97 -1.09 -7.94
CA GLY A 26 7.21 -1.53 -7.29
C GLY A 26 7.31 -1.12 -5.82
N VAL A 27 8.24 -0.23 -5.49
CA VAL A 27 8.58 0.13 -4.10
C VAL A 27 8.46 1.63 -3.86
N ALA A 28 7.72 2.03 -2.84
CA ALA A 28 7.67 3.41 -2.36
C ALA A 28 8.85 3.68 -1.42
N SER A 29 9.91 4.30 -1.94
CA SER A 29 11.08 4.71 -1.12
C SER A 29 10.94 6.15 -0.64
N VAL A 30 11.00 6.36 0.68
CA VAL A 30 10.93 7.69 1.29
C VAL A 30 12.29 8.08 1.85
N TYR A 31 12.72 9.29 1.52
CA TYR A 31 13.95 9.90 2.02
C TYR A 31 13.63 11.23 2.69
N TYR A 32 14.31 11.50 3.79
CA TYR A 32 14.34 12.82 4.42
C TYR A 32 15.65 13.50 4.06
N VAL A 33 15.59 14.76 3.62
CA VAL A 33 16.76 15.59 3.32
C VAL A 33 16.71 16.78 4.28
N GLY A 34 17.74 16.91 5.11
CA GLY A 34 17.86 17.94 6.14
C GLY A 34 19.26 18.56 6.21
N PRO A 35 19.52 19.39 7.24
CA PRO A 35 20.78 20.13 7.38
C PRO A 35 22.04 19.23 7.40
N ASP A 36 21.92 18.03 7.97
CA ASP A 36 23.02 17.07 8.10
C ASP A 36 23.12 16.08 6.91
N GLY A 37 22.38 16.35 5.83
CA GLY A 37 22.31 15.50 4.65
C GLY A 37 21.01 14.71 4.53
N TRP A 38 21.05 13.57 3.84
CA TRP A 38 19.87 12.77 3.57
C TRP A 38 19.89 11.42 4.30
N LYS A 39 18.70 10.92 4.62
CA LYS A 39 18.48 9.61 5.23
C LYS A 39 17.33 8.90 4.52
N LYS A 40 17.53 7.62 4.19
CA LYS A 40 16.42 6.74 3.78
C LYS A 40 15.58 6.40 5.01
N LEU A 41 14.29 6.69 4.95
CA LEU A 41 13.34 6.39 6.03
C LEU A 41 12.65 5.04 5.83
N SER A 42 12.30 4.70 4.59
CA SER A 42 11.59 3.45 4.25
C SER A 42 11.74 3.09 2.78
N GLY A 43 11.37 1.86 2.43
CA GLY A 43 11.32 1.34 1.07
C GLY A 43 10.34 0.18 1.04
N ASP A 44 9.05 0.50 0.99
CA ASP A 44 7.97 -0.45 1.20
C ASP A 44 7.40 -0.93 -0.14
N ASP A 45 7.15 -2.24 -0.27
CA ASP A 45 6.48 -2.80 -1.44
C ASP A 45 5.05 -2.27 -1.53
N VAL A 46 4.63 -1.80 -2.72
CA VAL A 46 3.32 -1.16 -2.88
C VAL A 46 2.16 -2.13 -2.71
N GLY A 47 2.36 -3.43 -2.94
CA GLY A 47 1.40 -4.49 -2.68
C GLY A 47 1.19 -4.72 -1.19
N GLU A 48 2.27 -4.73 -0.39
CA GLU A 48 2.17 -4.78 1.07
C GLU A 48 1.49 -3.52 1.63
N LEU A 49 1.81 -2.35 1.08
CA LEU A 49 1.13 -1.09 1.44
C LEU A 49 -0.37 -1.13 1.13
N HIS A 50 -0.78 -1.83 0.07
CA HIS A 50 -2.21 -1.99 -0.24
C HIS A 50 -2.95 -2.68 0.91
N TYR A 51 -2.45 -3.82 1.38
CA TYR A 51 -3.07 -4.54 2.49
C TYR A 51 -2.96 -3.80 3.83
N LYS A 52 -1.89 -3.00 4.01
CA LYS A 52 -1.75 -2.13 5.18
C LYS A 52 -2.82 -1.03 5.23
N TYR A 53 -3.10 -0.38 4.10
CA TYR A 53 -4.06 0.75 4.03
C TYR A 53 -5.50 0.31 3.81
N TYR A 54 -5.70 -0.83 3.16
CA TYR A 54 -6.99 -1.43 2.85
C TYR A 54 -6.98 -2.90 3.28
N PRO A 55 -7.03 -3.16 4.60
CA PRO A 55 -7.07 -4.52 5.10
C PRO A 55 -8.32 -5.23 4.57
N ILE A 56 -8.13 -6.44 4.05
CA ILE A 56 -9.22 -7.30 3.60
C ILE A 56 -10.02 -7.75 4.82
N ALA A 57 -11.28 -7.33 4.91
CA ALA A 57 -12.23 -8.00 5.77
C ALA A 57 -12.51 -9.38 5.14
N THR A 58 -12.35 -10.46 5.91
CA THR A 58 -12.87 -11.77 5.50
C THR A 58 -14.37 -11.61 5.24
N PRO A 59 -14.85 -11.79 4.00
CA PRO A 59 -16.28 -11.74 3.76
C PRO A 59 -16.93 -12.89 4.54
N SER A 60 -18.04 -12.61 5.22
CA SER A 60 -18.94 -13.67 5.66
C SER A 60 -19.41 -14.41 4.42
N VAL A 61 -19.21 -15.73 4.36
CA VAL A 61 -19.71 -16.56 3.28
C VAL A 61 -21.23 -16.58 3.36
N GLU A 62 -21.90 -15.74 2.55
CA GLU A 62 -23.36 -15.67 2.53
C GLU A 62 -24.00 -16.72 1.61
N GLN A 63 -23.22 -17.31 0.68
CA GLN A 63 -23.69 -18.42 -0.17
C GLN A 63 -22.59 -19.44 -0.45
N GLU A 64 -22.81 -20.68 0.01
CA GLU A 64 -22.07 -21.86 -0.41
C GLU A 64 -22.50 -22.23 -1.84
N MET A 65 -21.56 -22.32 -2.78
CA MET A 65 -21.84 -22.87 -4.11
C MET A 65 -21.87 -24.40 -3.99
N ALA A 66 -23.05 -24.98 -3.76
CA ALA A 66 -23.21 -26.43 -3.86
C ALA A 66 -23.08 -26.88 -5.32
N GLU A 67 -22.26 -27.90 -5.57
CA GLU A 67 -22.14 -28.52 -6.90
C GLU A 67 -23.51 -29.07 -7.34
N ALA A 68 -23.88 -28.77 -8.59
CA ALA A 68 -25.10 -29.30 -9.18
C ALA A 68 -24.95 -30.81 -9.42
N PRO A 69 -25.96 -31.64 -9.12
CA PRO A 69 -25.88 -33.08 -9.35
C PRO A 69 -25.72 -33.35 -10.85
N VAL A 70 -24.75 -34.20 -11.18
CA VAL A 70 -24.52 -34.71 -12.54
C VAL A 70 -25.69 -35.64 -12.90
N ALA A 71 -26.36 -35.34 -14.01
CA ALA A 71 -27.49 -36.10 -14.54
C ALA A 71 -27.06 -37.43 -15.18
#